data_AF-A0AAW0RCN6-F1
#
_entry.id   AF-A0AAW0RCN6-F1
#
_cell.length_a   1.000
_cell.length_b   1.000
_cell.length_c   1.000
_cell.angle_alpha   90.00
_cell.angle_beta   90.00
_cell.angle_gamma   90.00
#
_symmetry.space_group_name_H-M   'P 1'
#
loop_
_entity.id
_entity.type
_entity.pdbx_description
1 polymer ?
#
loop_
_entity_poly.entity_id
_entity_poly.type
_entity_poly.pdbx_seq_one_letter_code
_entity_poly.pdbx_strand_id
1 'polypeptide(L)'
;MAAPQEQRIAVPIDDPNADTEWYGRADSQDALRAEESRMKIDWRGKDLDELDELEDLEDDAFLESYKQRRMQELNALTKKAVHGSVYPVSKPEYQRAVTEASNNGPVFVNLTSSMGTNVESRVLSELWKQAAKEYGDVKFCEIQADKAIENYPDRNCPTILVYKDGDIVKQIVTLMTVGGVRMSMLEVDDLLVDVGAVGEKDMRVVKRKREAEDAKEEKLMERGGIKSGNLRHAMVEDDDDWE
;
A
#
# COMPACT_ATOMS: atom_id res chain seq x y z
N MET A 1 33.06 -50.17 -74.58
CA MET A 1 32.36 -50.99 -73.56
C MET A 1 33.18 -50.87 -72.28
N ALA A 2 32.71 -50.52 -71.09
CA ALA A 2 31.42 -50.11 -70.55
C ALA A 2 31.72 -49.34 -69.24
N ALA A 3 30.91 -48.36 -68.86
CA ALA A 3 30.98 -47.70 -67.55
C ALA A 3 30.09 -48.47 -66.54
N PRO A 4 30.48 -48.62 -65.27
CA PRO A 4 29.57 -49.05 -64.22
C PRO A 4 29.15 -47.89 -63.31
N GLN A 5 27.84 -47.83 -63.08
CA GLN A 5 27.10 -46.78 -62.38
C GLN A 5 27.27 -46.86 -60.85
N GLU A 6 27.35 -45.70 -60.20
CA GLU A 6 27.18 -45.57 -58.75
C GLU A 6 25.75 -45.96 -58.35
N GLN A 7 25.60 -46.92 -57.44
CA GLN A 7 24.34 -47.16 -56.74
C GLN A 7 24.58 -47.06 -55.24
N ARG A 8 23.83 -46.12 -54.65
CA ARG A 8 23.85 -45.74 -53.23
C ARG A 8 23.29 -46.87 -52.37
N ILE A 9 23.97 -47.13 -51.27
CA ILE A 9 23.59 -48.13 -50.26
C ILE A 9 22.31 -47.66 -49.56
N ALA A 10 21.24 -48.44 -49.69
CA ALA A 10 20.00 -48.27 -48.93
C ALA A 10 20.14 -48.95 -47.57
N VAL A 11 19.94 -48.19 -46.49
CA VAL A 11 19.86 -48.72 -45.12
C VAL A 11 18.40 -49.10 -44.84
N PRO A 12 18.10 -50.34 -44.41
CA PRO A 12 16.74 -50.79 -44.14
C PRO A 12 16.03 -49.99 -43.05
N ILE A 13 14.77 -49.68 -43.33
CA ILE A 13 13.75 -49.09 -42.46
C ILE A 13 13.03 -50.24 -41.76
N ASP A 14 13.15 -50.36 -40.43
CA ASP A 14 12.05 -50.60 -39.48
C ASP A 14 12.62 -50.89 -38.08
N ASP A 15 12.48 -49.93 -37.16
CA ASP A 15 12.50 -50.18 -35.72
C ASP A 15 11.15 -49.66 -35.18
N PRO A 16 10.24 -50.53 -34.71
CA PRO A 16 8.83 -50.19 -34.50
C PRO A 16 8.54 -49.38 -33.23
N ASN A 17 9.53 -48.67 -32.69
CA ASN A 17 9.36 -47.80 -31.52
C ASN A 17 9.72 -46.33 -31.81
N ALA A 18 9.65 -45.90 -33.07
CA ALA A 18 9.87 -44.51 -33.49
C ALA A 18 8.66 -43.59 -33.32
N ASP A 19 7.68 -43.97 -32.49
CA ASP A 19 6.62 -43.09 -32.00
C ASP A 19 6.70 -43.04 -30.47
N THR A 20 7.55 -42.17 -29.96
CA THR A 20 7.32 -41.57 -28.64
C THR A 20 7.26 -40.07 -28.85
N GLU A 21 6.04 -39.68 -29.18
CA GLU A 21 5.47 -38.34 -29.22
C GLU A 21 6.30 -37.29 -28.45
N TRP A 22 6.74 -36.29 -29.23
CA TRP A 22 7.49 -35.10 -28.83
C TRP A 22 6.63 -34.08 -28.04
N TYR A 23 5.72 -34.52 -27.18
CA TYR A 23 4.86 -33.64 -26.37
C TYR A 23 5.16 -33.84 -24.88
N GLY A 24 5.75 -32.83 -24.24
CA GLY A 24 5.88 -32.82 -22.77
C GLY A 24 7.14 -32.17 -22.20
N ARG A 25 7.74 -31.20 -22.90
CA ARG A 25 8.81 -30.36 -22.34
C ARG A 25 8.57 -28.87 -22.57
N ALA A 26 7.33 -28.44 -22.35
CA ALA A 26 6.99 -27.02 -22.22
C ALA A 26 6.66 -26.63 -20.77
N ASP A 27 6.57 -27.58 -19.84
CA ASP A 27 5.98 -27.29 -18.52
C ASP A 27 6.99 -27.01 -17.42
N SER A 28 8.28 -27.28 -17.58
CA SER A 28 9.22 -27.16 -16.45
C SER A 28 9.56 -25.72 -16.10
N GLN A 29 9.71 -24.82 -17.07
CA GLN A 29 10.16 -23.45 -16.79
C GLN A 29 9.00 -22.53 -16.39
N ASP A 30 7.85 -22.67 -17.04
CA ASP A 30 6.63 -21.96 -16.66
C ASP A 30 6.01 -22.52 -15.38
N ALA A 31 6.04 -23.83 -15.11
CA ALA A 31 5.60 -24.36 -13.82
C ALA A 31 6.54 -23.92 -12.69
N LEU A 32 7.86 -23.89 -12.88
CA LEU A 32 8.79 -23.37 -11.87
C LEU A 32 8.58 -21.87 -11.61
N ARG A 33 8.30 -21.09 -12.67
CA ARG A 33 8.02 -19.65 -12.57
C ARG A 33 6.67 -19.39 -11.92
N ALA A 34 5.67 -20.23 -12.18
CA ALA A 34 4.40 -20.24 -11.49
C ALA A 34 4.58 -20.65 -10.02
N GLU A 35 5.37 -21.69 -9.72
CA GLU A 35 5.68 -22.14 -8.35
C GLU A 35 6.44 -21.05 -7.55
N GLU A 36 7.39 -20.36 -8.18
CA GLU A 36 8.08 -19.21 -7.58
C GLU A 36 7.15 -18.01 -7.40
N SER A 37 6.20 -17.80 -8.32
CA SER A 37 5.17 -16.77 -8.19
C SER A 37 4.18 -17.12 -7.07
N ARG A 38 3.85 -18.41 -6.90
CA ARG A 38 3.01 -18.99 -5.84
C ARG A 38 3.66 -18.87 -4.46
N MET A 39 4.96 -19.14 -4.34
CA MET A 39 5.71 -18.97 -3.09
C MET A 39 5.89 -17.50 -2.67
N LYS A 40 5.74 -16.55 -3.60
CA LYS A 40 5.89 -15.11 -3.34
C LYS A 40 4.59 -14.37 -3.06
N ILE A 41 3.45 -15.06 -3.04
CA ILE A 41 2.17 -14.42 -2.76
C ILE A 41 2.17 -14.00 -1.28
N ASP A 42 2.29 -12.69 -1.04
CA ASP A 42 2.12 -12.15 0.31
C ASP A 42 0.63 -12.06 0.63
N TRP A 43 0.09 -13.13 1.19
CA TRP A 43 -1.31 -13.27 1.59
C TRP A 43 -1.76 -12.22 2.61
N ARG A 44 -0.81 -11.62 3.36
CA ARG A 44 -1.10 -10.71 4.49
C ARG A 44 -1.57 -9.33 4.07
N GLY A 45 -1.38 -8.96 2.80
CA GLY A 45 -1.73 -7.65 2.25
C GLY A 45 -2.90 -7.67 1.26
N LYS A 46 -3.60 -8.81 1.13
CA LYS A 46 -4.71 -9.00 0.17
C LYS A 46 -6.08 -8.77 0.79
N ASP A 47 -6.97 -8.14 0.03
CA ASP A 47 -8.39 -7.96 0.38
C ASP A 47 -9.19 -9.27 0.16
N LEU A 48 -10.43 -9.36 0.68
CA LEU A 48 -11.24 -10.58 0.53
C LEU A 48 -11.48 -10.95 -0.94
N ASP A 49 -11.72 -9.96 -1.80
CA ASP A 49 -11.95 -10.16 -3.23
C ASP A 49 -10.68 -10.69 -3.93
N GLU A 50 -9.51 -10.14 -3.59
CA GLU A 50 -8.22 -10.61 -4.12
C GLU A 50 -7.85 -12.01 -3.64
N LEU A 51 -8.39 -12.44 -2.49
CA LEU A 51 -8.17 -13.78 -1.96
C LEU A 51 -9.10 -14.81 -2.62
N ASP A 52 -10.29 -14.38 -3.06
CA ASP A 52 -11.25 -15.18 -3.82
C ASP A 52 -10.69 -15.53 -5.21
N GLU A 53 -10.04 -14.58 -5.89
CA GLU A 53 -9.36 -14.82 -7.18
C GLU A 53 -8.19 -15.82 -7.08
N LEU A 54 -7.69 -16.10 -5.88
CA LEU A 54 -6.62 -17.06 -5.63
C LEU A 54 -7.11 -18.43 -5.17
N GLU A 55 -8.43 -18.60 -5.00
CA GLU A 55 -9.07 -19.87 -4.61
C GLU A 55 -8.82 -20.98 -5.63
N ASP A 56 -8.64 -20.64 -6.92
CA ASP A 56 -8.37 -21.60 -8.00
C ASP A 56 -6.95 -22.21 -7.99
N LEU A 57 -6.02 -21.72 -7.13
CA LEU A 57 -4.58 -22.06 -7.19
C LEU A 57 -4.04 -22.93 -6.02
N GLU A 58 -4.79 -23.16 -4.93
CA GLU A 58 -4.29 -23.85 -3.72
C GLU A 58 -5.37 -24.62 -2.90
N ASP A 59 -4.95 -25.61 -2.08
CA ASP A 59 -5.79 -26.47 -1.23
C ASP A 59 -6.67 -25.66 -0.23
N ASP A 60 -8.00 -25.83 -0.36
CA ASP A 60 -9.10 -25.12 0.32
C ASP A 60 -8.93 -24.87 1.83
N ALA A 61 -8.35 -25.81 2.57
CA ALA A 61 -8.40 -25.79 4.04
C ALA A 61 -7.60 -24.65 4.68
N PHE A 62 -6.49 -24.22 4.07
CA PHE A 62 -5.70 -23.10 4.58
C PHE A 62 -6.38 -21.76 4.27
N LEU A 63 -6.90 -21.62 3.05
CA LEU A 63 -7.55 -20.39 2.55
C LEU A 63 -8.83 -20.09 3.34
N GLU A 64 -9.66 -21.11 3.59
CA GLU A 64 -10.86 -20.99 4.45
C GLU A 64 -10.50 -20.53 5.86
N SER A 65 -9.45 -21.12 6.46
CA SER A 65 -9.02 -20.75 7.82
C SER A 65 -8.53 -19.30 7.90
N TYR A 66 -7.91 -18.81 6.83
CA TYR A 66 -7.44 -17.43 6.72
C TYR A 66 -8.59 -16.45 6.46
N LYS A 67 -9.51 -16.77 5.54
CA LYS A 67 -10.77 -16.03 5.31
C LYS A 67 -11.55 -15.88 6.63
N GLN A 68 -11.67 -16.96 7.40
CA GLN A 68 -12.38 -16.96 8.68
C GLN A 68 -11.67 -16.11 9.74
N ARG A 69 -10.34 -16.21 9.86
CA ARG A 69 -9.55 -15.36 10.77
C ARG A 69 -9.71 -13.88 10.41
N ARG A 70 -9.66 -13.55 9.12
CA ARG A 70 -9.80 -12.17 8.64
C ARG A 70 -11.19 -11.61 8.89
N MET A 71 -12.24 -12.40 8.65
CA MET A 71 -13.61 -12.02 8.99
C MET A 71 -13.79 -11.74 10.49
N GLN A 72 -13.11 -12.51 11.36
CA GLN A 72 -13.14 -12.25 12.81
C GLN A 72 -12.45 -10.92 13.17
N GLU A 73 -11.31 -10.62 12.55
CA GLU A 73 -10.60 -9.34 12.74
C GLU A 73 -11.44 -8.14 12.30
N LEU A 74 -12.06 -8.22 11.11
CA LEU A 74 -12.97 -7.18 10.62
C LEU A 74 -14.18 -7.01 11.54
N ASN A 75 -14.80 -8.10 11.98
CA ASN A 75 -15.91 -8.05 12.92
C ASN A 75 -15.50 -7.42 14.27
N ALA A 76 -14.28 -7.68 14.73
CA ALA A 76 -13.74 -7.07 15.94
C ALA A 76 -13.52 -5.56 15.77
N LEU A 77 -13.01 -5.12 14.62
CA LEU A 77 -12.84 -3.71 14.27
C LEU A 77 -14.19 -2.99 14.18
N THR A 78 -15.17 -3.57 13.50
CA THR A 78 -16.53 -3.00 13.40
C THR A 78 -17.20 -2.87 14.76
N LYS A 79 -16.99 -3.82 15.68
CA LYS A 79 -17.49 -3.72 17.07
C LYS A 79 -16.80 -2.63 17.88
N LYS A 80 -15.52 -2.38 17.59
CA LYS A 80 -14.73 -1.30 18.22
C LYS A 80 -14.96 0.06 17.56
N ALA A 81 -15.62 0.11 16.41
CA ALA A 81 -15.93 1.33 15.69
C ALA A 81 -17.05 2.15 16.38
N VAL A 82 -16.72 2.73 17.54
CA VAL A 82 -17.61 3.58 18.33
C VAL A 82 -17.63 5.02 17.80
N HIS A 83 -16.58 5.40 17.08
CA HIS A 83 -16.38 6.68 16.44
C HIS A 83 -16.66 6.59 14.93
N GLY A 84 -16.60 7.73 14.24
CA GLY A 84 -17.00 7.83 12.83
C GLY A 84 -17.07 9.26 12.30
N SER A 85 -16.86 10.24 13.17
CA SER A 85 -16.85 11.66 12.84
C SER A 85 -15.87 12.41 13.74
N VAL A 86 -15.50 13.62 13.30
CA VAL A 86 -14.66 14.52 14.09
C VAL A 86 -15.53 15.24 15.12
N TYR A 87 -15.17 15.13 16.39
CA TYR A 87 -15.91 15.79 17.48
C TYR A 87 -15.38 17.21 17.71
N PRO A 88 -16.20 18.25 17.54
CA PRO A 88 -15.82 19.59 17.98
C PRO A 88 -15.79 19.63 19.51
N VAL A 89 -14.68 20.09 20.09
CA VAL A 89 -14.47 20.15 21.54
C VAL A 89 -14.47 21.60 22.01
N SER A 90 -15.11 21.85 23.15
CA SER A 90 -15.05 23.13 23.86
C SER A 90 -14.05 23.08 25.02
N LYS A 91 -13.56 24.24 25.46
CA LYS A 91 -12.64 24.36 26.61
C LYS A 91 -13.10 23.61 27.88
N PRO A 92 -14.36 23.74 28.35
CA PRO A 92 -14.79 23.03 29.55
C PRO A 92 -14.90 21.51 29.35
N GLU A 93 -15.09 21.04 28.12
CA GLU A 93 -15.21 19.62 27.80
C GLU A 93 -13.86 18.96 27.52
N TYR A 94 -12.79 19.74 27.34
CA TYR A 94 -11.48 19.25 26.92
C TYR A 94 -10.97 18.13 27.83
N GLN A 95 -11.03 18.31 29.15
CA GLN A 95 -10.57 17.30 30.11
C GLN A 95 -11.31 15.97 29.96
N ARG A 96 -12.64 15.99 29.89
CA ARG A 96 -13.44 14.77 29.77
C ARG A 96 -13.34 14.15 28.37
N ALA A 97 -13.40 14.98 27.33
CA ALA A 97 -13.47 14.55 25.95
C ALA A 97 -12.12 14.09 25.39
N VAL A 98 -11.01 14.64 25.90
CA VAL A 98 -9.65 14.33 25.44
C VAL A 98 -8.89 13.55 26.50
N THR A 99 -8.61 14.17 27.65
CA THR A 99 -7.73 13.59 28.68
C THR A 99 -8.30 12.30 29.27
N GLU A 100 -9.53 12.33 29.80
CA GLU A 100 -10.15 11.14 30.42
C GLU A 100 -10.49 10.06 29.38
N ALA A 101 -10.92 10.47 28.19
CA ALA A 101 -11.22 9.55 27.09
C ALA A 101 -9.97 8.81 26.61
N SER A 102 -8.78 9.41 26.77
CA SER A 102 -7.51 8.80 26.32
C SER A 102 -7.09 7.55 27.10
N ASN A 103 -7.73 7.29 28.25
CA ASN A 103 -7.56 6.05 29.01
C ASN A 103 -8.19 4.83 28.31
N ASN A 104 -9.18 5.06 27.43
CA ASN A 104 -9.86 3.99 26.70
C ASN A 104 -9.22 3.74 25.31
N GLY A 105 -8.26 4.57 24.91
CA GLY A 105 -7.58 4.49 23.63
C GLY A 105 -7.03 5.86 23.20
N PRO A 106 -6.09 5.92 22.24
CA PRO A 106 -5.49 7.18 21.82
C PRO A 106 -6.50 8.18 21.25
N VAL A 107 -6.40 9.45 21.65
CA VAL A 107 -7.26 10.55 21.17
C VAL A 107 -6.41 11.55 20.39
N PHE A 108 -6.85 11.84 19.16
CA PHE A 108 -6.17 12.74 18.24
C PHE A 108 -6.90 14.08 18.19
N VAL A 109 -6.23 15.15 18.58
CA VAL A 109 -6.81 16.49 18.63
C VAL A 109 -6.13 17.39 17.61
N ASN A 110 -6.93 17.99 16.73
CA ASN A 110 -6.50 19.04 15.81
C ASN A 110 -6.81 20.42 16.43
N LEU A 111 -5.76 21.22 16.70
CA LEU A 111 -5.88 22.61 17.07
C LEU A 111 -5.87 23.47 15.80
N THR A 112 -7.03 24.02 15.44
CA THR A 112 -7.20 24.81 14.23
C THR A 112 -6.99 26.30 14.46
N SER A 113 -6.55 27.01 13.41
CA SER A 113 -6.46 28.47 13.41
C SER A 113 -7.84 29.12 13.58
N SER A 114 -7.94 30.07 14.50
CA SER A 114 -9.19 30.80 14.77
C SER A 114 -9.56 31.78 13.65
N MET A 115 -8.57 32.21 12.85
CA MET A 115 -8.76 33.14 11.74
C MET A 115 -9.30 32.46 10.47
N GLY A 116 -9.24 31.12 10.38
CA GLY A 116 -9.76 30.35 9.26
C GLY A 116 -9.07 30.60 7.91
N THR A 117 -8.05 31.47 7.85
CA THR A 117 -7.27 31.80 6.65
C THR A 117 -6.09 30.85 6.43
N ASN A 118 -5.73 30.08 7.45
CA ASN A 118 -4.62 29.13 7.38
C ASN A 118 -4.98 27.92 6.50
N VAL A 119 -4.26 27.78 5.38
CA VAL A 119 -4.49 26.72 4.38
C VAL A 119 -4.17 25.35 4.95
N GLU A 120 -3.10 25.21 5.73
CA GLU A 120 -2.71 23.95 6.37
C GLU A 120 -3.79 23.45 7.33
N SER A 121 -4.40 24.34 8.11
CA SER A 121 -5.51 23.98 9.01
C SER A 121 -6.70 23.41 8.24
N ARG A 122 -7.03 23.99 7.07
CA ARG A 122 -8.13 23.48 6.22
C ARG A 122 -7.81 22.10 5.66
N VAL A 123 -6.57 21.90 5.16
CA VAL A 123 -6.12 20.60 4.65
C VAL A 123 -6.23 19.54 5.74
N LEU A 124 -5.70 19.83 6.94
CA LEU A 124 -5.76 18.89 8.05
C LEU A 124 -7.20 18.58 8.48
N SER A 125 -8.08 19.58 8.56
CA SER A 125 -9.49 19.36 8.93
C SER A 125 -10.22 18.45 7.94
N GLU A 126 -9.94 18.56 6.64
CA GLU A 126 -10.53 17.63 5.65
C GLU A 126 -9.96 16.21 5.77
N LEU A 127 -8.64 16.08 5.95
CA LEU A 127 -8.01 14.79 6.22
C LEU A 127 -8.53 14.16 7.52
N TRP A 128 -8.76 14.96 8.57
CA TRP A 128 -9.34 14.51 9.84
C TRP A 128 -10.74 13.92 9.66
N LYS A 129 -11.58 14.55 8.83
CA LYS A 129 -12.92 14.04 8.52
C LYS A 129 -12.85 12.71 7.77
N GLN A 130 -11.94 12.60 6.81
CA GLN A 130 -11.71 11.35 6.08
C GLN A 130 -11.22 10.26 7.03
N ALA A 131 -10.18 10.54 7.82
CA ALA A 131 -9.61 9.61 8.78
C ALA A 131 -10.64 9.15 9.82
N ALA A 132 -11.46 10.06 10.37
CA ALA A 132 -12.50 9.70 11.33
C ALA A 132 -13.56 8.76 10.74
N LYS A 133 -13.83 8.85 9.43
CA LYS A 133 -14.77 7.95 8.74
C LYS A 133 -14.17 6.55 8.50
N GLU A 134 -12.89 6.49 8.18
CA GLU A 134 -12.18 5.22 7.89
C GLU A 134 -11.72 4.49 9.16
N TYR A 135 -11.35 5.24 10.20
CA TYR A 135 -10.87 4.77 11.49
C TYR A 135 -11.92 5.01 12.58
N GLY A 136 -13.06 4.33 12.45
CA GLY A 136 -14.15 4.44 13.43
C GLY A 136 -13.78 3.93 14.83
N ASP A 137 -12.68 3.21 14.98
CA ASP A 137 -12.13 2.74 16.24
C ASP A 137 -11.24 3.77 16.96
N VAL A 138 -10.90 4.88 16.29
CA VAL A 138 -10.03 5.94 16.83
C VAL A 138 -10.83 7.23 17.01
N LYS A 139 -10.55 7.95 18.12
CA LYS A 139 -11.25 9.19 18.43
C LYS A 139 -10.52 10.41 17.85
N PHE A 140 -11.19 11.12 16.95
CA PHE A 140 -10.71 12.38 16.39
C PHE A 140 -11.50 13.57 16.94
N CYS A 141 -10.77 14.58 17.39
CA CYS A 141 -11.32 15.80 17.96
C CYS A 141 -10.76 17.03 17.25
N GLU A 142 -11.53 18.11 17.24
CA GLU A 142 -11.12 19.40 16.71
C GLU A 142 -11.50 20.52 17.69
N ILE A 143 -10.59 21.46 17.91
CA ILE A 143 -10.82 22.63 18.76
C ILE A 143 -10.05 23.82 18.19
N GLN A 144 -10.60 25.03 18.33
CA GLN A 144 -9.86 26.24 17.96
C GLN A 144 -8.71 26.47 18.94
N ALA A 145 -7.54 26.81 18.43
CA ALA A 145 -6.32 26.90 19.23
C ALA A 145 -6.44 27.91 20.40
N ASP A 146 -7.10 29.05 20.17
CA ASP A 146 -7.39 30.08 21.19
C ASP A 146 -8.27 29.58 22.34
N LYS A 147 -9.19 28.65 22.05
CA LYS A 147 -10.07 28.03 23.05
C LYS A 147 -9.35 26.96 23.86
N ALA A 148 -8.44 26.23 23.24
CA ALA A 148 -7.64 25.20 23.92
C ALA A 148 -6.56 25.84 24.80
N ILE A 149 -5.82 26.81 24.26
CA ILE A 149 -4.68 27.46 24.91
C ILE A 149 -4.78 28.97 24.68
N GLU A 150 -4.87 29.74 25.76
CA GLU A 150 -4.98 31.20 25.68
C GLU A 150 -3.73 31.81 25.02
N ASN A 151 -3.93 32.71 24.05
CA ASN A 151 -2.88 33.36 23.28
C ASN A 151 -1.96 32.39 22.50
N TYR A 152 -2.46 31.20 22.10
CA TYR A 152 -1.67 30.31 21.25
C TYR A 152 -1.33 30.99 19.90
N PRO A 153 -0.05 31.01 19.48
CA PRO A 153 0.34 31.68 18.24
C PRO A 153 -0.31 31.05 17.01
N ASP A 154 -1.04 31.84 16.22
CA ASP A 154 -1.73 31.34 15.02
C ASP A 154 -0.77 30.75 13.97
N ARG A 155 0.48 31.22 13.93
CA ARG A 155 1.55 30.66 13.09
C ARG A 155 1.90 29.21 13.40
N ASN A 156 1.57 28.74 14.61
CA ASN A 156 1.81 27.37 15.03
C ASN A 156 0.63 26.45 14.65
N CYS A 157 -0.46 27.02 14.12
CA CYS A 157 -1.61 26.26 13.67
C CYS A 157 -1.41 25.75 12.22
N PRO A 158 -1.91 24.55 11.89
CA PRO A 158 -2.54 23.62 12.82
C PRO A 158 -1.52 22.92 13.73
N THR A 159 -1.95 22.49 14.91
CA THR A 159 -1.15 21.65 15.81
C THR A 159 -1.91 20.36 16.10
N ILE A 160 -1.26 19.22 15.89
CA ILE A 160 -1.81 17.92 16.25
C ILE A 160 -1.29 17.55 17.63
N LEU A 161 -2.21 17.25 18.56
CA LEU A 161 -1.90 16.70 19.87
C LEU A 161 -2.48 15.30 19.96
N VAL A 162 -1.68 14.35 20.43
CA VAL A 162 -2.11 12.98 20.64
C VAL A 162 -2.02 12.65 22.11
N TYR A 163 -3.15 12.27 22.68
CA TYR A 163 -3.27 11.87 24.07
C TYR A 163 -3.41 10.35 24.18
N LYS A 164 -2.78 9.77 25.20
CA LYS A 164 -2.91 8.36 25.57
C LYS A 164 -2.70 8.23 27.07
N ASP A 165 -3.59 7.51 27.75
CA ASP A 165 -3.51 7.25 29.20
C ASP A 165 -3.42 8.53 30.07
N GLY A 166 -4.03 9.63 29.60
CA GLY A 166 -4.07 10.93 30.28
C GLY A 166 -2.96 11.90 29.88
N ASP A 167 -1.91 11.42 29.20
CA ASP A 167 -0.73 12.22 28.87
C ASP A 167 -0.61 12.50 27.37
N ILE A 168 0.09 13.57 27.02
CA ILE A 168 0.43 13.89 25.63
C ILE A 168 1.61 13.02 25.21
N VAL A 169 1.36 12.07 24.31
CA VAL A 169 2.41 11.17 23.78
C VAL A 169 3.09 11.72 22.54
N LYS A 170 2.39 12.54 21.76
CA LYS A 170 2.95 13.14 20.54
C LYS A 170 2.35 14.51 20.28
N GLN A 171 3.22 15.43 19.85
CA GLN A 171 2.85 16.78 19.46
C GLN A 171 3.53 17.14 18.15
N ILE A 172 2.74 17.60 17.18
CA ILE A 172 3.22 18.08 15.88
C ILE A 172 2.74 19.51 15.72
N VAL A 173 3.68 20.46 15.76
CA VAL A 173 3.39 21.88 15.61
C VAL A 173 3.62 22.26 14.15
N THR A 174 2.60 22.84 13.50
CA THR A 174 2.52 23.07 12.04
C THR A 174 2.56 21.78 11.22
N LEU A 175 2.11 21.83 9.97
CA LEU A 175 2.25 20.67 9.08
C LEU A 175 3.62 20.59 8.43
N MET A 176 4.50 21.59 8.60
CA MET A 176 5.79 21.65 7.88
C MET A 176 6.66 20.40 8.08
N THR A 177 6.59 19.75 9.24
CA THR A 177 7.33 18.52 9.52
C THR A 177 6.71 17.26 8.91
N VAL A 178 5.47 17.35 8.40
CA VAL A 178 4.66 16.25 7.88
C VAL A 178 4.07 16.58 6.49
N GLY A 179 4.82 17.28 5.66
CA GLY A 179 4.45 17.56 4.25
C GLY A 179 3.73 18.89 3.99
N GLY A 180 3.41 19.65 5.04
CA GLY A 180 2.82 20.98 4.93
C GLY A 180 1.45 20.95 4.24
N VAL A 181 1.25 21.86 3.29
CA VAL A 181 0.04 21.94 2.45
C VAL A 181 -0.17 20.68 1.58
N ARG A 182 0.86 19.86 1.40
CA ARG A 182 0.79 18.62 0.61
C ARG A 182 0.60 17.37 1.47
N MET A 183 0.37 17.53 2.76
CA MET A 183 0.03 16.41 3.64
C MET A 183 -1.16 15.64 3.04
N SER A 184 -1.07 14.32 3.11
CA SER A 184 -2.05 13.39 2.60
C SER A 184 -2.47 12.41 3.70
N MET A 185 -3.33 11.47 3.35
CA MET A 185 -3.74 10.40 4.24
C MET A 185 -2.59 9.45 4.63
N LEU A 186 -1.49 9.41 3.85
CA LEU A 186 -0.31 8.59 4.18
C LEU A 186 0.36 9.07 5.47
N GLU A 187 0.53 10.38 5.63
CA GLU A 187 1.12 10.96 6.83
C GLU A 187 0.20 10.80 8.05
N VAL A 188 -1.12 10.77 7.84
CA VAL A 188 -2.08 10.43 8.90
C VAL A 188 -1.94 8.97 9.31
N ASP A 189 -1.79 8.04 8.37
CA ASP A 189 -1.57 6.62 8.67
C ASP A 189 -0.29 6.40 9.45
N ASP A 190 0.81 7.02 9.01
CA ASP A 190 2.10 6.91 9.70
C ASP A 190 1.99 7.45 11.13
N LEU A 191 1.21 8.53 11.34
CA LEU A 191 0.94 9.06 12.67
C LEU A 191 0.11 8.08 13.53
N LEU A 192 -0.92 7.45 12.97
CA LEU A 192 -1.77 6.48 13.67
C LEU A 192 -0.99 5.23 14.07
N VAL A 193 -0.13 4.76 13.18
CA VAL A 193 0.74 3.59 13.38
C VAL A 193 1.81 3.87 14.43
N ASP A 194 2.48 5.02 14.36
CA ASP A 194 3.55 5.37 15.31
C ASP A 194 3.05 5.49 16.76
N VAL A 195 1.82 5.97 16.96
CA VAL A 195 1.17 6.05 18.28
C VAL A 195 0.67 4.67 18.77
N GLY A 196 0.57 3.70 17.85
CA GLY A 196 -0.01 2.39 18.08
C GLY A 196 -1.54 2.44 18.19
N ALA A 197 -2.18 3.42 17.57
CA ALA A 197 -3.65 3.47 17.44
C ALA A 197 -4.13 2.45 16.39
N VAL A 198 -3.33 2.25 15.34
CA VAL A 198 -3.56 1.29 14.26
C VAL A 198 -2.32 0.41 14.12
N GLY A 199 -2.48 -0.86 13.75
CA GLY A 199 -1.34 -1.75 13.53
C GLY A 199 -0.63 -1.45 12.20
N GLU A 200 0.69 -1.68 12.14
CA GLU A 200 1.48 -1.54 10.89
C GLU A 200 0.92 -2.39 9.73
N LYS A 201 0.28 -3.51 10.06
CA LYS A 201 -0.29 -4.47 9.11
C LYS A 201 -1.78 -4.25 8.87
N ASP A 202 -2.32 -3.10 9.29
CA ASP A 202 -3.71 -2.77 8.97
C ASP A 202 -3.86 -2.59 7.46
N MET A 203 -4.82 -3.32 6.89
CA MET A 203 -5.08 -3.30 5.44
C MET A 203 -5.35 -1.90 4.90
N ARG A 204 -5.99 -1.01 5.69
CA ARG A 204 -6.27 0.37 5.29
C ARG A 204 -4.96 1.13 5.01
N VAL A 205 -3.95 0.91 5.85
CA VAL A 205 -2.62 1.52 5.73
C VAL A 205 -1.82 0.87 4.60
N VAL A 206 -1.76 -0.47 4.58
CA VAL A 206 -0.98 -1.23 3.59
C VAL A 206 -1.47 -0.95 2.18
N LYS A 207 -2.78 -0.97 1.95
CA LYS A 207 -3.39 -0.68 0.65
C LYS A 207 -3.00 0.71 0.16
N ARG A 208 -3.13 1.72 1.01
CA ARG A 208 -2.81 3.10 0.64
C ARG A 208 -1.32 3.29 0.34
N LYS A 209 -0.44 2.63 1.09
CA LYS A 209 1.00 2.65 0.82
C LYS A 209 1.33 2.02 -0.53
N ARG A 210 0.74 0.87 -0.84
CA ARG A 210 0.90 0.18 -2.14
C ARG A 210 0.40 1.05 -3.30
N GLU A 211 -0.83 1.57 -3.21
CA GLU A 211 -1.39 2.47 -4.23
C GLU A 211 -0.51 3.70 -4.46
N ALA A 212 0.09 4.25 -3.40
CA ALA A 212 0.99 5.38 -3.50
C ALA A 212 2.35 5.03 -4.11
N GLU A 213 2.85 3.81 -3.92
CA GLU A 213 4.07 3.30 -4.56
C GLU A 213 3.83 3.04 -6.05
N ASP A 214 2.74 2.34 -6.40
CA ASP A 214 2.35 2.04 -7.78
C ASP A 214 2.19 3.35 -8.58
N ALA A 215 1.51 4.36 -8.01
CA ALA A 215 1.34 5.67 -8.65
C ALA A 215 2.65 6.47 -8.78
N LYS A 216 3.64 6.23 -7.92
CA LYS A 216 4.98 6.84 -8.05
C LYS A 216 5.77 6.15 -9.15
N GLU A 217 5.67 4.84 -9.26
CA GLU A 217 6.34 4.04 -10.29
C GLU A 217 5.81 4.40 -11.68
N GLU A 218 4.49 4.47 -11.84
CA GLU A 218 3.85 4.90 -13.09
C GLU A 218 4.35 6.29 -13.53
N LYS A 219 4.33 7.28 -12.63
CA LYS A 219 4.86 8.63 -12.92
C LYS A 219 6.34 8.64 -13.29
N LEU A 220 7.13 7.72 -12.73
CA LEU A 220 8.55 7.60 -13.06
C LEU A 220 8.72 7.02 -14.47
N MET A 221 7.94 6.01 -14.84
CA MET A 221 7.94 5.43 -16.19
C MET A 221 7.51 6.46 -17.24
N GLU A 222 6.47 7.25 -16.95
CA GLU A 222 6.00 8.33 -17.83
C GLU A 222 7.06 9.43 -18.03
N ARG A 223 7.78 9.82 -16.97
CA ARG A 223 8.87 10.82 -17.06
C ARG A 223 10.17 10.26 -17.65
N GLY A 224 10.35 8.94 -17.62
CA GLY A 224 11.49 8.24 -18.22
C GLY A 224 11.40 8.08 -19.75
N GLY A 225 10.23 8.33 -20.35
CA GLY A 225 9.95 8.09 -21.78
C GLY A 225 10.53 9.09 -22.78
N ILE A 226 11.29 10.11 -22.36
CA ILE A 226 11.81 11.14 -23.29
C ILE A 226 13.32 11.37 -23.08
N LYS A 227 14.13 10.33 -23.30
CA LYS A 227 15.55 10.45 -23.75
C LYS A 227 15.99 9.19 -24.53
N SER A 228 15.36 8.87 -25.66
CA SER A 228 16.05 8.16 -26.74
C SER A 228 16.62 9.19 -27.73
N GLY A 229 17.55 10.02 -27.22
CA GLY A 229 18.38 10.86 -28.07
C GLY A 229 19.39 9.99 -28.81
N ASN A 230 19.11 9.70 -30.08
CA ASN A 230 20.07 9.65 -31.18
C ASN A 230 21.51 9.18 -30.83
N LEU A 231 21.70 7.87 -30.61
CA LEU A 231 23.02 7.24 -30.52
C LEU A 231 22.97 5.80 -31.09
N ARG A 232 22.51 5.66 -32.33
CA ARG A 232 22.78 4.48 -33.19
C ARG A 232 22.95 4.92 -34.65
N HIS A 233 23.99 5.72 -34.89
CA HIS A 233 24.63 5.79 -36.20
C HIS A 233 26.16 5.79 -35.97
N ALA A 234 26.74 4.60 -35.88
CA ALA A 234 28.13 4.31 -36.22
C ALA A 234 28.31 2.78 -36.18
N MET A 235 29.01 2.25 -37.18
CA MET A 235 29.37 0.85 -37.43
C MET A 235 28.30 -0.02 -38.08
N VAL A 236 27.98 0.32 -39.33
CA VAL A 236 28.07 -0.66 -40.41
C VAL A 236 29.51 -0.57 -40.93
N GLU A 237 30.37 -1.51 -40.56
CA GLU A 237 31.50 -1.90 -41.41
C GLU A 237 31.27 -3.37 -41.77
N ASP A 238 30.92 -3.51 -43.03
CA ASP A 238 31.06 -4.70 -43.86
C ASP A 238 32.52 -5.15 -43.80
N ASP A 239 32.77 -6.41 -43.45
CA ASP A 239 33.99 -7.11 -43.86
C ASP A 239 33.69 -8.61 -43.84
N ASP A 240 33.28 -9.09 -45.01
CA ASP A 240 33.51 -10.43 -45.52
C ASP A 240 35.02 -10.78 -45.38
N ASP A 241 35.39 -11.71 -44.50
CA ASP A 241 36.51 -12.65 -44.75
C ASP A 241 36.55 -13.77 -43.70
N TRP A 242 36.26 -15.01 -44.11
CA TRP A 242 36.76 -16.22 -43.46
C TRP A 242 37.07 -17.27 -44.55
N GLU A 243 38.35 -17.67 -44.58
CA GLU A 243 39.00 -18.66 -45.47
C GLU A 243 38.33 -20.05 -45.49
#